data_AF-A0A7C0Y754-F1
#
_entry.id   AF-A0A7C0Y754-F1
#
_cell.length_a   1.000
_cell.length_b   1.000
_cell.length_c   1.000
_cell.angle_alpha   90.00
_cell.angle_beta   90.00
_cell.angle_gamma   90.00
#
_symmetry.space_group_name_H-M   'P 1'
#
loop_
_entity.id
_entity.type
_entity.pdbx_description
1 polymer ?
#
loop_
_entity_poly.entity_id
_entity_poly.type
_entity_poly.pdbx_seq_one_letter_code
_entity_poly.pdbx_strand_id
1 'polypeptide(L)'
;MLKLPIVECTFIKKLNRCVGVIEVNGEGKKAFCIPKQGGKTDFVLIGFLEKREKGAIVNTRTQANAFEGVIDLGLIKWLKGCKIKNVKVGNSRLDCFLDCNGEEILVEMKSVVLREEDYAMHPDC
;
A
#
# COMPACT_ATOMS: atom_id res chain seq x y z
N MET A 1 2.80 8.62 14.95
CA MET A 1 1.88 7.69 14.22
C MET A 1 0.66 8.49 13.78
N LEU A 2 0.50 8.76 12.48
CA LEU A 2 -0.68 9.47 11.96
C LEU A 2 -1.91 8.55 12.10
N LYS A 3 -2.94 9.00 12.80
CA LYS A 3 -4.26 8.34 12.77
C LYS A 3 -4.86 8.62 11.40
N LEU A 4 -4.81 7.63 10.50
CA LEU A 4 -5.53 7.73 9.24
C LEU A 4 -7.04 7.65 9.53
N PRO A 5 -7.86 8.57 8.99
CA PRO A 5 -9.32 8.52 9.17
C PRO A 5 -9.90 7.40 8.30
N ILE A 6 -9.68 6.16 8.70
CA ILE A 6 -10.16 4.97 7.99
C ILE A 6 -11.66 4.85 8.20
N VAL A 7 -12.39 4.70 7.10
CA VAL A 7 -13.84 4.49 7.05
C VAL A 7 -14.10 3.09 6.51
N GLU A 8 -14.99 2.36 7.17
CA GLU A 8 -15.51 1.09 6.65
C GLU A 8 -16.48 1.37 5.48
N CYS A 9 -16.26 0.69 4.37
CA CYS A 9 -17.01 0.85 3.14
C CYS A 9 -17.31 -0.54 2.55
N THR A 10 -18.32 -0.64 1.69
CA THR A 10 -18.57 -1.81 0.85
C THR A 10 -18.12 -1.49 -0.56
N PHE A 11 -17.30 -2.36 -1.16
CA PHE A 11 -16.91 -2.22 -2.56
C PHE A 11 -18.00 -2.81 -3.46
N ILE A 12 -18.59 -1.98 -4.31
CA ILE A 12 -19.72 -2.38 -5.16
C ILE A 12 -19.21 -2.93 -6.49
N LYS A 13 -18.43 -2.14 -7.22
CA LYS A 13 -17.90 -2.54 -8.53
C LYS A 13 -16.71 -1.71 -8.96
N LYS A 14 -15.87 -2.31 -9.80
CA LYS A 14 -14.81 -1.62 -10.53
C LYS A 14 -15.40 -0.95 -11.78
N LEU A 15 -15.09 0.32 -11.98
CA LEU A 15 -15.46 1.06 -13.21
C LEU A 15 -14.36 0.96 -14.26
N ASN A 16 -13.10 1.06 -13.82
CA ASN A 16 -11.91 0.91 -14.65
C ASN A 16 -10.70 0.54 -13.77
N ARG A 17 -9.49 0.53 -14.32
CA ARG A 17 -8.26 0.17 -13.58
C ARG A 17 -8.05 0.98 -12.29
N CYS A 18 -8.50 2.23 -12.25
CA CYS A 18 -8.17 3.18 -11.19
C CYS A 18 -9.38 3.59 -10.31
N VAL A 19 -10.61 3.35 -10.77
CA VAL A 19 -11.83 3.86 -10.12
C VAL A 19 -12.82 2.73 -9.90
N GLY A 20 -13.45 2.72 -8.72
CA GLY A 20 -14.57 1.87 -8.37
C GLY A 20 -15.64 2.65 -7.62
N VAL A 21 -16.82 2.05 -7.50
CA VAL A 21 -17.93 2.56 -6.71
C VAL A 21 -17.92 1.87 -5.36
N ILE A 22 -18.08 2.66 -4.31
CA ILE A 22 -18.21 2.18 -2.94
C ILE A 22 -19.54 2.68 -2.35
N GLU A 23 -19.98 1.99 -1.31
CA GLU A 23 -21.06 2.43 -0.44
C GLU A 23 -20.52 2.53 1.00
N VAL A 24 -20.72 3.65 1.67
CA VAL A 24 -20.27 3.81 3.05
C VAL A 24 -21.28 3.13 3.97
N ASN A 25 -20.79 2.31 4.92
CA ASN A 25 -21.63 1.51 5.83
C ASN A 25 -22.61 0.53 5.15
N GLY A 26 -22.29 0.05 3.94
CA GLY A 26 -23.06 -1.01 3.27
C GLY A 26 -22.84 -2.41 3.86
N GLU A 27 -23.69 -3.36 3.49
CA GLU A 27 -23.69 -4.74 4.03
C GLU A 27 -22.85 -5.76 3.23
N GLY A 28 -22.20 -5.34 2.14
CA GLY A 28 -21.53 -6.24 1.20
C GLY A 28 -20.08 -6.58 1.57
N LYS A 29 -19.23 -6.84 0.56
CA LYS A 29 -17.81 -7.12 0.77
C LYS A 29 -17.14 -5.91 1.45
N LYS A 30 -16.85 -6.08 2.74
CA LYS A 30 -16.22 -5.06 3.58
C LYS A 30 -14.85 -4.67 3.04
N ALA A 31 -14.65 -3.37 2.98
CA ALA A 31 -13.48 -2.69 2.51
C ALA A 31 -13.17 -1.50 3.40
N PHE A 32 -11.98 -0.95 3.23
CA PHE A 32 -11.52 0.19 4.01
C PHE A 32 -11.10 1.30 3.05
N CYS A 33 -11.57 2.51 3.35
CA CYS A 33 -11.40 3.69 2.53
C CYS A 33 -10.87 4.84 3.38
N ILE A 34 -10.09 5.75 2.78
CA ILE A 34 -9.68 7.01 3.42
C ILE A 34 -10.34 8.15 2.66
N PRO A 35 -11.07 9.08 3.33
CA PRO A 35 -11.57 10.30 2.71
C PRO A 35 -10.42 11.12 2.11
N LYS A 36 -10.65 11.66 0.92
CA LYS A 36 -9.68 12.47 0.20
C LYS A 36 -10.29 13.83 -0.11
N GLN A 37 -9.52 14.88 0.16
CA GLN A 37 -9.89 16.23 -0.25
C GLN A 37 -9.31 16.53 -1.64
N GLY A 38 -10.17 16.98 -2.55
CA GLY A 38 -9.80 17.43 -3.89
C GLY A 38 -9.50 16.31 -4.91
N GLY A 39 -9.48 16.71 -6.18
CA GLY A 39 -9.35 15.78 -7.31
C GLY A 39 -10.69 15.21 -7.77
N LYS A 40 -10.65 14.05 -8.45
CA LYS A 40 -11.82 13.46 -9.13
C LYS A 40 -12.63 12.48 -8.28
N THR A 41 -12.16 12.11 -7.10
CA THR A 41 -12.77 11.07 -6.25
C THR A 41 -12.73 11.49 -4.78
N ASP A 42 -13.78 11.18 -4.04
CA ASP A 42 -13.92 11.56 -2.63
C ASP A 42 -13.19 10.61 -1.67
N PHE A 43 -12.84 9.41 -2.13
CA PHE A 43 -12.19 8.38 -1.32
C PHE A 43 -11.03 7.72 -2.05
N VAL A 44 -10.11 7.17 -1.26
CA VAL A 44 -9.07 6.23 -1.69
C VAL A 44 -9.32 4.89 -1.01
N LEU A 45 -9.58 3.86 -1.81
CA LEU A 45 -9.64 2.48 -1.34
C LEU A 45 -8.25 2.05 -0.87
N ILE A 46 -8.14 1.57 0.37
CA ILE A 46 -6.87 1.13 0.95
C ILE A 46 -6.76 -0.39 1.06
N GLY A 47 -7.86 -1.09 1.29
CA GLY A 47 -7.82 -2.53 1.52
C GLY A 47 -9.20 -3.18 1.61
N PHE A 48 -9.19 -4.49 1.71
CA PHE A 48 -10.38 -5.33 1.89
C PHE A 48 -10.27 -6.13 3.18
N LEU A 49 -11.42 -6.38 3.81
CA LEU A 49 -11.52 -7.42 4.82
C LEU A 49 -11.49 -8.78 4.12
N GLU A 50 -10.62 -9.65 4.61
CA GLU A 50 -10.44 -11.02 4.15
C GLU A 50 -10.84 -12.01 5.25
N LYS A 51 -10.91 -13.29 4.89
CA LYS A 51 -11.26 -14.36 5.84
C LYS A 51 -10.31 -14.36 7.05
N ARG A 52 -10.82 -14.86 8.19
CA ARG A 52 -10.10 -14.95 9.48
C ARG A 52 -9.74 -13.58 10.08
N GLU A 53 -10.61 -12.58 9.89
CA GLU A 53 -10.43 -11.22 10.44
C GLU A 53 -9.12 -10.54 10.03
N LYS A 54 -8.55 -10.95 8.89
CA LYS A 54 -7.36 -10.34 8.31
C LYS A 54 -7.75 -9.30 7.27
N GLY A 55 -6.87 -8.35 6.99
CA GLY A 55 -7.04 -7.38 5.91
C GLY A 55 -6.00 -7.57 4.81
N ALA A 56 -6.39 -7.37 3.56
CA ALA A 56 -5.48 -7.21 2.44
C ALA A 56 -5.39 -5.73 2.07
N ILE A 57 -4.22 -5.12 2.28
CA ILE A 57 -3.94 -3.74 1.83
C ILE A 57 -3.67 -3.82 0.34
N VAL A 58 -4.50 -3.17 -0.48
CA VAL A 58 -4.38 -3.20 -1.96
C VAL A 58 -3.81 -1.91 -2.55
N ASN A 59 -3.78 -0.84 -1.76
CA ASN A 59 -3.21 0.43 -2.20
C ASN A 59 -1.69 0.39 -2.12
N THR A 60 -1.02 0.41 -3.28
CA THR A 60 0.44 0.30 -3.36
C THR A 60 1.18 1.48 -2.71
N ARG A 61 0.56 2.67 -2.64
CA ARG A 61 1.14 3.80 -1.90
C ARG A 61 1.10 3.58 -0.39
N THR A 62 0.01 3.01 0.13
CA THR A 62 -0.05 2.60 1.55
C THR A 62 1.00 1.53 1.85
N GLN A 63 1.23 0.58 0.93
CA GLN A 63 2.29 -0.44 1.07
C GLN A 63 3.69 0.20 1.07
N ALA A 64 3.96 1.13 0.16
CA ALA A 64 5.21 1.90 0.10
C ALA A 64 5.48 2.68 1.40
N ASN A 65 4.50 3.47 1.84
CA ASN A 65 4.61 4.23 3.09
C ASN A 65 4.85 3.32 4.31
N ALA A 66 4.28 2.12 4.33
CA ALA A 66 4.53 1.16 5.40
C ALA A 66 5.97 0.64 5.38
N PHE A 67 6.51 0.34 4.20
CA PHE A 67 7.93 -0.02 4.05
C PHE A 67 8.84 1.11 4.51
N GLU A 68 8.61 2.34 4.03
CA GLU A 68 9.38 3.51 4.44
C GLU A 68 9.38 3.70 5.97
N GLY A 69 8.19 3.61 6.60
CA GLY A 69 8.08 3.70 8.05
C GLY A 69 8.82 2.57 8.79
N VAL A 70 8.86 1.36 8.23
CA VAL A 70 9.62 0.22 8.79
C VAL A 70 11.13 0.45 8.71
N ILE A 71 11.63 1.12 7.67
CA ILE A 71 13.03 1.56 7.55
C ILE A 71 13.36 2.62 8.60
N ASP A 72 12.53 3.67 8.71
CA ASP A 72 12.74 4.75 9.67
C ASP A 72 12.74 4.25 11.13
N LEU A 73 11.92 3.24 11.42
CA LEU A 73 11.87 2.59 12.72
C LEU A 73 12.99 1.57 12.95
N GLY A 74 13.81 1.26 11.93
CA GLY A 74 14.93 0.32 12.02
C GLY A 74 14.50 -1.14 12.31
N LEU A 75 13.30 -1.54 11.86
CA LEU A 75 12.72 -2.84 12.21
C LEU A 75 13.23 -4.00 11.34
N ILE A 76 13.71 -3.72 10.12
CA ILE A 76 14.33 -4.72 9.26
C ILE A 76 15.81 -4.84 9.61
N LYS A 77 16.19 -5.97 10.23
CA LYS A 77 17.54 -6.20 10.76
C LYS A 77 18.65 -5.94 9.74
N TRP A 78 18.49 -6.40 8.50
CA TRP A 78 19.51 -6.25 7.46
C TRP A 78 19.53 -4.85 6.80
N LEU A 79 18.53 -4.00 7.05
CA LEU A 79 18.51 -2.59 6.62
C LEU A 79 18.74 -1.63 7.79
N LYS A 80 19.22 -2.14 8.93
CA LYS A 80 19.42 -1.31 10.12
C LYS A 80 20.51 -0.27 9.87
N GLY A 81 20.19 1.00 10.12
CA GLY A 81 21.09 2.13 9.86
C GLY A 81 21.01 2.68 8.44
N CYS A 82 20.27 2.03 7.54
CA CYS A 82 19.98 2.56 6.22
C CYS A 82 19.00 3.75 6.31
N LYS A 83 19.12 4.70 5.38
CA LYS A 83 18.26 5.88 5.29
C LYS A 83 17.67 6.00 3.90
N ILE A 84 16.41 6.42 3.83
CA ILE A 84 15.73 6.70 2.56
C ILE A 84 16.31 7.98 1.94
N LYS A 85 16.70 7.93 0.66
CA LYS A 85 17.02 9.09 -0.17
C LYS A 85 15.93 9.25 -1.23
N ASN A 86 15.50 10.49 -1.44
CA ASN A 86 14.59 10.81 -2.54
C ASN A 86 15.39 11.05 -3.82
N VAL A 87 15.50 10.04 -4.70
CA VAL A 87 16.25 10.13 -5.97
C VAL A 87 15.35 9.78 -7.14
N LYS A 88 15.43 10.56 -8.24
CA LYS A 88 14.85 10.17 -9.54
C LYS A 88 15.91 9.40 -10.33
N VAL A 89 15.59 8.19 -10.81
CA VAL A 89 16.55 7.34 -11.55
C VAL A 89 16.18 7.27 -13.04
N GLY A 90 16.77 8.14 -13.85
CA GLY A 90 16.53 8.16 -15.31
C GLY A 90 15.08 8.49 -15.69
N ASN A 91 14.53 7.77 -16.68
CA ASN A 91 13.14 7.95 -17.15
C ASN A 91 12.11 7.10 -16.38
N SER A 92 12.56 6.21 -15.49
CA SER A 92 11.70 5.39 -14.63
C SER A 92 11.77 5.88 -13.19
N ARG A 93 10.70 5.72 -12.42
CA ARG A 93 10.75 5.96 -10.97
C ARG A 93 10.89 4.60 -10.31
N LEU A 94 12.06 4.32 -9.74
CA LEU A 94 12.21 3.25 -8.75
C LEU A 94 11.50 3.68 -7.48
N ASP A 95 10.95 2.71 -6.74
CA ASP A 95 10.10 2.99 -5.60
C ASP A 95 10.86 3.60 -4.42
N CYS A 96 12.10 3.16 -4.17
CA CYS A 96 12.90 3.66 -3.05
C CYS A 96 14.41 3.57 -3.32
N PHE A 97 15.16 4.49 -2.73
CA PHE A 97 16.63 4.54 -2.76
C PHE A 97 17.14 4.58 -1.33
N LEU A 98 18.04 3.69 -0.95
CA LEU A 98 18.59 3.63 0.40
C LEU A 98 20.08 3.97 0.39
N ASP A 99 20.52 4.68 1.42
CA ASP A 99 21.93 4.83 1.79
C ASP A 99 22.21 4.00 3.03
N CYS A 100 23.07 3.01 2.90
CA CYS A 100 23.50 2.12 3.96
C CYS A 100 25.00 2.29 4.16
N ASN A 101 25.40 3.19 5.07
CA ASN A 101 26.81 3.49 5.38
C ASN A 101 27.64 3.92 4.16
N GLY A 102 27.06 4.71 3.25
CA GLY A 102 27.72 5.18 2.03
C GLY A 102 27.55 4.25 0.82
N GLU A 103 26.96 3.06 1.00
CA GLU A 103 26.53 2.22 -0.11
C GLU A 103 25.11 2.56 -0.54
N GLU A 104 24.91 2.67 -1.85
CA GLU A 104 23.63 3.03 -2.44
C GLU A 104 22.88 1.78 -2.91
N ILE A 105 21.67 1.58 -2.41
CA ILE A 105 20.83 0.43 -2.72
C ILE A 105 19.54 0.89 -3.41
N LEU A 106 19.29 0.33 -4.59
CA LEU A 106 18.06 0.52 -5.34
C LEU A 106 17.01 -0.50 -4.91
N VAL A 107 15.82 -0.03 -4.56
CA VAL A 107 14.72 -0.87 -4.08
C VAL A 107 13.51 -0.71 -4.98
N GLU A 108 13.06 -1.83 -5.54
CA GLU A 108 11.79 -1.96 -6.24
C GLU A 108 10.80 -2.71 -5.34
N MET A 109 9.61 -2.17 -5.15
CA MET A 109 8.57 -2.76 -4.32
C MET A 109 7.49 -3.39 -5.18
N LYS A 110 7.09 -4.62 -4.85
CA LYS A 110 5.99 -5.30 -5.54
C LYS A 110 4.82 -5.56 -4.60
N SER A 111 3.63 -5.37 -5.12
CA SER A 111 2.40 -5.73 -4.43
C SER A 111 2.17 -7.24 -4.53
N VAL A 112 1.99 -7.89 -3.38
CA VAL A 112 1.82 -9.34 -3.26
C VAL A 112 0.53 -9.59 -2.46
N VAL A 113 -0.62 -9.41 -3.11
CA VAL A 113 -1.94 -9.39 -2.45
C VAL A 113 -2.80 -10.61 -2.79
N LEU A 114 -2.42 -11.39 -3.79
CA LEU A 114 -3.06 -12.67 -4.10
C LEU A 114 -2.65 -13.69 -3.04
N ARG A 115 -3.62 -14.35 -2.43
CA ARG A 115 -3.37 -15.34 -1.38
C ARG A 115 -3.75 -16.75 -1.85
N GLU A 116 -2.80 -17.67 -1.75
CA GLU A 116 -3.02 -19.11 -1.91
C GLU A 116 -2.58 -19.79 -0.61
N GLU A 117 -3.55 -20.31 0.15
CA GLU A 117 -3.33 -20.85 1.50
C GLU A 117 -2.58 -19.89 2.44
N ASP A 118 -1.31 -20.16 2.71
CA ASP A 118 -0.42 -19.34 3.55
C ASP A 118 0.63 -18.57 2.73
N TYR A 119 0.57 -18.66 1.40
CA TYR A 119 1.43 -17.92 0.48
C TYR A 119 0.75 -16.64 0.01
N ALA A 120 1.59 -15.61 -0.16
CA ALA A 120 1.26 -14.41 -0.90
C ALA A 120 1.99 -14.48 -2.26
N MET A 121 1.28 -14.22 -3.36
CA MET A 121 1.78 -14.43 -4.72
C MET A 121 1.84 -13.13 -5.55
N HIS A 122 2.76 -13.13 -6.52
CA HIS A 122 2.96 -12.09 -7.53
C HIS A 122 3.60 -12.70 -8.80
N PRO A 123 3.25 -12.24 -10.02
CA PRO A 123 2.10 -11.39 -10.34
C PRO A 123 0.78 -12.17 -10.29
N ASP A 124 -0.34 -11.46 -10.32
CA ASP A 124 -1.69 -12.03 -10.41
C ASP A 124 -2.20 -12.14 -11.85
N CYS A 125 -1.38 -11.77 -12.84
CA CYS A 125 -1.65 -11.82 -14.27
C CYS A 125 -0.38 -11.96 -15.12
#